data_AF-A0A3M0WTJ0-F1
#
_entry.id   AF-A0A3M0WTJ0-F1
#
_cell.length_a   1.000
_cell.length_b   1.000
_cell.length_c   1.000
_cell.angle_alpha   90.00
_cell.angle_beta   90.00
_cell.angle_gamma   90.00
#
_symmetry.space_group_name_H-M   'P 1'
#
loop_
_entity.id
_entity.type
_entity.pdbx_description
1 polymer ?
#
loop_
_entity_poly.entity_id
_entity_poly.type
_entity_poly.pdbx_seq_one_letter_code
_entity_poly.pdbx_strand_id
1 'polypeptide(L)'
;MARPKIHEIRDAFFNSPYGANLLFNQNEDSFYRFTGKYYEFINHKDFEIIIDEFITDYYPRDLDNTTQTIKEIIASLKRTNKAEYLRRYESDYPSPFIAFKDKVFDFSTLTLKKHSPDIPAFHYIDFDFPSLLTPIETPAFDKFMRETFVSSSGDPDPQLASFMLQALAFYITPENYQPMALILNAPGANGKSVYLN
;
A
#
# COMPACT_ATOMS: atom_id res chain seq x y z
N MET A 1 -20.52 -9.77 37.06
CA MET A 1 -19.44 -10.55 36.41
C MET A 1 -18.13 -9.81 36.63
N ALA A 2 -16.99 -10.50 36.67
CA ALA A 2 -15.69 -9.83 36.75
C ALA A 2 -15.37 -9.21 35.38
N ARG A 3 -14.89 -7.96 35.35
CA ARG A 3 -14.52 -7.26 34.12
C ARG A 3 -13.38 -8.02 33.42
N PRO A 4 -13.46 -8.29 32.11
CA PRO A 4 -12.42 -9.01 31.39
C PRO A 4 -11.12 -8.20 31.39
N LYS A 5 -9.99 -8.90 31.44
CA LYS A 5 -8.66 -8.28 31.43
C LYS A 5 -8.30 -7.88 29.99
N ILE A 6 -7.51 -6.82 29.85
CA ILE A 6 -7.08 -6.29 28.53
C ILE A 6 -6.43 -7.34 27.62
N HIS A 7 -5.68 -8.31 28.16
CA HIS A 7 -5.09 -9.37 27.36
C HIS A 7 -6.11 -10.41 26.87
N GLU A 8 -7.19 -10.63 27.62
CA GLU A 8 -8.29 -11.53 27.23
C GLU A 8 -9.09 -10.89 26.08
N ILE A 9 -9.36 -9.59 26.17
CA ILE A 9 -10.02 -8.80 25.12
C ILE A 9 -9.17 -8.77 23.84
N ARG A 10 -7.87 -8.55 23.99
CA ARG A 10 -6.90 -8.59 22.89
C ARG A 10 -6.91 -9.95 22.18
N ASP A 11 -6.83 -11.03 22.95
CA ASP A 11 -6.81 -12.39 22.40
C ASP A 11 -8.16 -12.71 21.73
N ALA A 12 -9.28 -12.27 22.30
CA ALA A 12 -10.59 -12.39 21.68
C ALA A 12 -10.70 -11.59 20.36
N PHE A 13 -10.13 -10.38 20.30
CA PHE A 13 -10.12 -9.56 19.10
C PHE A 13 -9.40 -10.26 17.94
N PHE A 14 -8.21 -10.81 18.17
CA PHE A 14 -7.46 -11.54 17.14
C PHE A 14 -8.13 -12.84 16.67
N ASN A 15 -8.92 -13.47 17.55
CA ASN A 15 -9.71 -14.65 17.19
C ASN A 15 -11.09 -14.30 16.59
N SER A 16 -11.42 -13.01 16.48
CA SER A 16 -12.66 -12.53 15.89
C SER A 16 -12.48 -12.13 14.41
N PRO A 17 -13.58 -11.95 13.64
CA PRO A 17 -13.50 -11.41 12.29
C PRO A 17 -12.85 -10.01 12.20
N TYR A 18 -12.89 -9.23 13.28
CA TYR A 18 -12.29 -7.89 13.35
C TYR A 18 -10.76 -7.94 13.33
N GLY A 19 -10.16 -8.92 14.02
CA GLY A 19 -8.72 -9.13 14.04
C GLY A 19 -8.18 -9.90 12.83
N ALA A 20 -9.06 -10.56 12.07
CA ALA A 20 -8.68 -11.38 10.94
C ALA A 20 -7.98 -10.54 9.84
N ASN A 21 -6.86 -11.10 9.35
CA ASN A 21 -6.01 -10.53 8.32
C ASN A 21 -5.43 -9.15 8.61
N LEU A 22 -5.24 -8.80 9.89
CA LEU A 22 -4.49 -7.60 10.26
C LEU A 22 -2.99 -7.80 10.11
N LEU A 23 -2.33 -6.74 9.67
CA LEU A 23 -0.89 -6.58 9.61
C LEU A 23 -0.55 -5.28 10.33
N PHE A 24 0.48 -5.30 11.17
CA PHE A 24 1.01 -4.10 11.81
C PHE A 24 2.37 -3.76 11.22
N ASN A 25 2.47 -2.57 10.63
CA ASN A 25 3.73 -2.02 10.15
C ASN A 25 4.38 -1.25 11.31
N GLN A 26 5.52 -1.74 11.79
CA GLN A 26 6.19 -1.15 12.94
C GLN A 26 6.81 0.22 12.62
N ASN A 27 7.31 0.39 11.40
CA ASN A 27 8.01 1.59 10.97
C ASN A 27 7.04 2.78 10.85
N GLU A 28 5.78 2.51 10.51
CA GLU A 28 4.73 3.51 10.35
C GLU A 28 3.77 3.58 11.55
N ASP A 29 3.97 2.75 12.58
CA ASP A 29 3.08 2.60 13.75
C ASP A 29 1.58 2.44 13.38
N SER A 30 1.33 1.68 12.31
CA SER A 30 0.05 1.67 11.60
C SER A 30 -0.47 0.26 11.31
N PHE A 31 -1.80 0.13 11.31
CA PHE A 31 -2.48 -1.13 10.99
C PHE A 31 -2.95 -1.15 9.53
N TYR A 32 -2.87 -2.33 8.93
CA TYR A 32 -3.37 -2.62 7.60
C TYR A 32 -4.24 -3.86 7.65
N ARG A 33 -5.21 -3.95 6.74
CA ARG A 33 -6.08 -5.12 6.59
C ARG A 33 -5.94 -5.71 5.20
N PHE A 34 -5.81 -7.02 5.12
CA PHE A 34 -5.83 -7.69 3.83
C PHE A 34 -7.26 -7.71 3.28
N THR A 35 -7.44 -7.20 2.07
CA THR A 35 -8.72 -7.15 1.34
C THR A 35 -9.04 -8.44 0.60
N GLY A 36 -8.13 -9.43 0.64
CA GLY A 36 -8.12 -10.58 -0.27
C GLY A 36 -7.18 -10.41 -1.46
N LYS A 37 -6.69 -9.18 -1.69
CA LYS A 37 -5.77 -8.84 -2.78
C LYS A 37 -4.53 -8.07 -2.31
N TYR A 38 -4.73 -7.06 -1.47
CA TYR A 38 -3.69 -6.18 -0.98
C TYR A 38 -3.98 -5.76 0.47
N TYR A 39 -3.00 -5.12 1.10
CA TYR A 39 -3.12 -4.54 2.43
C TYR A 39 -3.54 -3.08 2.32
N GLU A 40 -4.75 -2.80 2.77
CA GLU A 40 -5.29 -1.45 2.84
C GLU A 40 -4.95 -0.81 4.19
N PHE A 41 -4.49 0.44 4.15
CA PHE A 41 -4.20 1.22 5.35
C PHE A 41 -5.49 1.51 6.12
N ILE A 42 -5.48 1.24 7.42
CA ILE A 42 -6.56 1.62 8.32
C ILE A 42 -6.09 2.84 9.11
N ASN A 43 -6.69 3.99 8.85
CA ASN A 43 -6.37 5.18 9.63
C ASN A 43 -6.79 5.00 11.10
N HIS A 44 -6.20 5.82 11.98
CA HIS A 44 -6.40 5.69 13.42
C HIS A 44 -7.87 5.74 13.86
N LYS A 45 -8.66 6.64 13.27
CA LYS A 45 -10.06 6.84 13.63
C LYS A 45 -10.92 5.65 13.21
N ASP A 46 -10.70 5.13 12.00
CA ASP A 46 -11.41 3.95 11.51
C ASP A 46 -11.05 2.72 12.34
N PHE A 47 -9.80 2.62 12.79
CA PHE A 47 -9.40 1.54 13.70
C PHE A 47 -10.05 1.67 15.08
N GLU A 48 -10.21 2.88 15.63
CA GLU A 48 -10.98 3.10 16.86
C GLU A 48 -12.44 2.66 16.71
N ILE A 49 -13.07 2.93 15.56
CA ILE A 49 -14.44 2.47 15.25
C ILE A 49 -14.52 0.94 15.21
N ILE A 50 -13.57 0.28 14.55
CA ILE A 50 -13.48 -1.19 14.51
C ILE A 50 -13.40 -1.79 15.92
N ILE A 51 -12.63 -1.17 16.82
CA ILE A 51 -12.52 -1.62 18.21
C ILE A 51 -13.81 -1.38 18.99
N ASP A 52 -14.47 -0.24 18.80
CA ASP A 52 -15.76 0.07 19.43
C ASP A 52 -16.85 -0.92 19.01
N GLU A 53 -16.94 -1.22 17.71
CA GLU A 53 -17.85 -2.23 17.17
C GLU A 53 -17.58 -3.61 17.78
N PHE A 54 -16.31 -4.03 17.84
CA PHE A 54 -15.93 -5.29 18.48
C PHE A 54 -16.35 -5.37 19.95
N ILE A 55 -16.13 -4.30 20.74
CA ILE A 55 -16.52 -4.29 22.16
C ILE A 55 -18.05 -4.37 22.28
N THR A 56 -18.77 -3.64 21.43
CA THR A 56 -20.24 -3.65 21.41
C THR A 56 -20.78 -5.04 21.11
N ASP A 57 -20.16 -5.77 20.19
CA ASP A 57 -20.61 -7.10 19.78
C ASP A 57 -20.26 -8.19 20.80
N TYR A 58 -19.05 -8.15 21.39
CA TYR A 58 -18.53 -9.25 22.22
C TYR A 58 -18.60 -8.99 23.72
N TYR A 59 -18.64 -7.72 24.15
CA TYR A 59 -18.66 -7.33 25.57
C TYR A 59 -19.71 -6.23 25.90
N PRO A 60 -20.95 -6.27 25.36
CA PRO A 60 -21.92 -5.16 25.46
C PRO A 60 -22.34 -4.77 26.88
N ARG A 61 -22.08 -5.61 27.88
CA ARG A 61 -22.47 -5.39 29.29
C ARG A 61 -21.30 -5.40 30.26
N ASP A 62 -20.11 -5.78 29.79
CA ASP A 62 -18.94 -6.06 30.62
C ASP A 62 -17.84 -5.01 30.47
N LEU A 63 -17.93 -4.15 29.45
CA LEU A 63 -16.94 -3.11 29.18
C LEU A 63 -17.61 -1.78 28.86
N ASP A 64 -17.13 -0.70 29.47
CA ASP A 64 -17.48 0.64 29.03
C ASP A 64 -16.61 1.03 27.83
N ASN A 65 -17.26 1.36 26.71
CA ASN A 65 -16.64 1.81 25.45
C ASN A 65 -16.17 3.27 25.54
N THR A 66 -15.37 3.58 26.55
CA THR A 66 -14.76 4.91 26.67
C THR A 66 -13.57 5.02 25.71
N THR A 67 -13.25 6.25 25.29
CA THR A 67 -12.04 6.53 24.50
C THR A 67 -10.77 5.98 25.15
N GLN A 68 -10.69 5.99 26.49
CA GLN A 68 -9.55 5.46 27.22
C GLN A 68 -9.46 3.94 27.09
N THR A 69 -10.58 3.23 27.25
CA THR A 69 -10.65 1.77 27.07
C THR A 69 -10.18 1.36 25.67
N ILE A 70 -10.67 2.05 24.63
CA ILE A 70 -10.29 1.78 23.23
C ILE A 70 -8.78 1.97 23.03
N LYS A 71 -8.21 3.08 23.52
CA LYS A 71 -6.76 3.35 23.44
C LYS A 71 -5.93 2.29 24.14
N GLU A 72 -6.37 1.81 25.30
CA GLU A 72 -5.68 0.74 26.04
C GLU A 72 -5.68 -0.57 25.27
N ILE A 73 -6.80 -0.92 24.62
CA ILE A 73 -6.91 -2.10 23.76
C ILE A 73 -5.98 -1.95 22.54
N ILE A 74 -6.02 -0.82 21.83
CA ILE A 74 -5.13 -0.56 20.68
C ILE A 74 -3.66 -0.66 21.10
N ALA A 75 -3.28 -0.04 22.22
CA ALA A 75 -1.92 -0.14 22.75
C ALA A 75 -1.54 -1.58 23.13
N SER A 76 -2.50 -2.41 23.57
CA SER A 76 -2.29 -3.83 23.85
C SER A 76 -2.11 -4.65 22.57
N LEU A 77 -2.90 -4.38 21.53
CA LEU A 77 -2.77 -4.99 20.20
C LEU A 77 -1.40 -4.69 19.61
N LYS A 78 -0.97 -3.42 19.61
CA LYS A 78 0.35 -2.98 19.12
C LYS A 78 1.52 -3.63 19.84
N ARG A 79 1.36 -4.04 21.10
CA ARG A 79 2.41 -4.67 21.92
C ARG A 79 2.40 -6.20 21.86
N THR A 80 1.48 -6.82 21.12
CA THR A 80 1.44 -8.28 21.04
C THR A 80 2.63 -8.83 20.24
N ASN A 81 3.43 -9.73 20.83
CA ASN A 81 4.53 -10.40 20.12
C ASN A 81 4.15 -11.80 19.67
N LYS A 82 2.87 -12.18 19.83
CA LYS A 82 2.36 -13.46 19.37
C LYS A 82 2.18 -13.41 17.85
N ALA A 83 3.13 -14.00 17.13
CA ALA A 83 3.10 -14.07 15.66
C ALA A 83 1.86 -14.79 15.12
N GLU A 84 1.26 -15.68 15.92
CA GLU A 84 -0.03 -16.33 15.65
C GLU A 84 -1.20 -15.36 15.56
N TYR A 85 -1.10 -14.19 16.21
CA TYR A 85 -2.19 -13.22 16.32
C TYR A 85 -1.99 -12.00 15.43
N LEU A 86 -0.78 -11.49 15.33
CA LEU A 86 -0.48 -10.30 14.56
C LEU A 86 0.75 -10.51 13.71
N ARG A 87 0.54 -10.46 12.39
CA ARG A 87 1.65 -10.37 11.44
C ARG A 87 2.27 -8.99 11.57
N ARG A 88 3.59 -8.97 11.60
CA ARG A 88 4.39 -7.76 11.70
C ARG A 88 5.16 -7.58 10.40
N TYR A 89 5.09 -6.38 9.84
CA TYR A 89 5.91 -5.98 8.72
C TYR A 89 7.01 -5.05 9.25
N GLU A 90 8.25 -5.49 9.07
CA GLU A 90 9.47 -4.78 9.44
C GLU A 90 10.33 -4.75 8.19
N SER A 91 10.30 -3.64 7.47
CA SER A 91 11.18 -3.41 6.33
C SER A 91 11.53 -1.94 6.27
N ASP A 92 12.83 -1.67 6.25
CA ASP A 92 13.37 -0.32 6.03
C ASP A 92 13.11 0.18 4.60
N TYR A 93 12.71 -0.74 3.72
CA TYR A 93 12.41 -0.47 2.32
C TYR A 93 10.92 -0.65 2.02
N PRO A 94 10.38 0.12 1.04
CA PRO A 94 9.03 -0.10 0.53
C PRO A 94 8.84 -1.55 0.11
N SER A 95 7.62 -2.06 0.29
CA SER A 95 7.30 -3.41 -0.19
C SER A 95 7.62 -3.54 -1.69
N PRO A 96 8.34 -4.60 -2.11
CA PRO A 96 8.63 -4.83 -3.52
C PRO A 96 7.43 -5.38 -4.29
N PHE A 97 6.23 -5.38 -3.69
CA PHE A 97 5.03 -5.98 -4.25
C PHE A 97 4.02 -4.93 -4.67
N ILE A 98 3.52 -5.05 -5.91
CA ILE A 98 2.33 -4.33 -6.38
C ILE A 98 1.24 -5.35 -6.65
N ALA A 99 0.07 -5.14 -6.06
CA ALA A 99 -1.11 -5.94 -6.34
C ALA A 99 -1.85 -5.39 -7.56
N PHE A 100 -2.15 -6.28 -8.49
CA PHE A 100 -3.05 -6.07 -9.60
C PHE A 100 -4.40 -6.74 -9.31
N LYS A 101 -5.37 -6.57 -10.21
CA LYS A 101 -6.70 -7.16 -10.02
C LYS A 101 -6.66 -8.69 -9.86
N ASP A 102 -5.77 -9.37 -10.57
CA ASP A 102 -5.68 -10.82 -10.69
C ASP A 102 -4.41 -11.46 -10.09
N LYS A 103 -3.32 -10.70 -9.95
CA LYS A 103 -2.00 -11.17 -9.49
C LYS A 103 -1.29 -10.15 -8.62
N VAL A 104 -0.19 -10.57 -7.99
CA VAL A 104 0.79 -9.69 -7.38
C VAL A 104 2.08 -9.77 -8.18
N PHE A 105 2.65 -8.64 -8.59
CA PHE A 105 3.97 -8.61 -9.20
C PHE A 105 5.03 -8.35 -8.14
N ASP A 106 6.08 -9.16 -8.16
CA ASP A 106 7.26 -9.04 -7.30
C ASP A 106 8.39 -8.38 -8.09
N PHE A 107 8.75 -7.16 -7.71
CA PHE A 107 9.81 -6.41 -8.38
C PHE A 107 11.22 -6.94 -8.11
N SER A 108 11.44 -7.70 -7.03
CA SER A 108 12.74 -8.31 -6.75
C SER A 108 13.00 -9.52 -7.63
N THR A 109 11.96 -10.32 -7.91
CA THR A 109 12.10 -11.55 -8.71
C THR A 109 11.58 -11.43 -10.14
N LEU A 110 10.88 -10.34 -10.45
CA LEU A 110 10.18 -10.12 -11.71
C LEU A 110 9.16 -11.23 -12.03
N THR A 111 8.52 -11.78 -10.99
CA THR A 111 7.55 -12.87 -11.12
C THR A 111 6.15 -12.47 -10.69
N LEU A 112 5.15 -13.16 -11.28
CA LEU A 112 3.76 -13.04 -10.88
C LEU A 112 3.42 -14.10 -9.83
N LYS A 113 2.88 -13.63 -8.71
CA LYS A 113 2.40 -14.45 -7.60
C LYS A 113 0.88 -14.35 -7.50
N LYS A 114 0.28 -15.34 -6.84
CA LYS A 114 -1.13 -15.26 -6.43
C LYS A 114 -1.26 -14.31 -5.25
N HIS A 115 -2.43 -13.68 -5.12
CA HIS A 115 -2.79 -12.96 -3.90
C HIS A 115 -2.66 -13.87 -2.68
N SER A 116 -1.98 -13.38 -1.66
CA SER A 116 -1.80 -14.08 -0.40
C SER A 116 -1.62 -13.06 0.72
N PRO A 117 -2.20 -13.28 1.91
CA PRO A 117 -1.91 -12.44 3.07
C PRO A 117 -0.43 -12.54 3.49
N ASP A 118 0.32 -13.56 3.05
CA ASP A 118 1.76 -13.67 3.33
C ASP A 118 2.62 -12.74 2.46
N ILE A 119 2.00 -12.07 1.47
CA ILE A 119 2.67 -11.14 0.56
C ILE A 119 2.19 -9.72 0.89
N PRO A 120 3.02 -8.90 1.57
CA PRO A 120 2.62 -7.58 2.06
C PRO A 120 2.60 -6.56 0.91
N ALA A 121 1.64 -6.66 -0.02
CA ALA A 121 1.45 -5.67 -1.08
C ALA A 121 0.56 -4.53 -0.58
N PHE A 122 1.07 -3.29 -0.56
CA PHE A 122 0.33 -2.11 -0.05
C PHE A 122 -0.25 -1.23 -1.16
N HIS A 123 0.21 -1.41 -2.40
CA HIS A 123 -0.27 -0.69 -3.56
C HIS A 123 -1.15 -1.61 -4.41
N TYR A 124 -2.30 -1.09 -4.83
CA TYR A 124 -3.24 -1.78 -5.71
C TYR A 124 -3.47 -0.99 -6.98
N ILE A 125 -3.44 -1.70 -8.11
CA ILE A 125 -3.77 -1.13 -9.41
C ILE A 125 -4.91 -1.96 -10.01
N ASP A 126 -6.04 -1.30 -10.30
CA ASP A 126 -7.29 -1.96 -10.67
C ASP A 126 -7.36 -2.36 -12.16
N PHE A 127 -6.39 -3.16 -12.61
CA PHE A 127 -6.42 -3.81 -13.91
C PHE A 127 -5.77 -5.20 -13.86
N ASP A 128 -6.04 -6.03 -14.86
CA ASP A 128 -5.50 -7.39 -14.94
C ASP A 128 -4.07 -7.36 -15.52
N PHE A 129 -3.09 -7.99 -14.87
CA PHE A 129 -1.69 -7.96 -15.33
C PHE A 129 -1.49 -8.48 -16.77
N PRO A 130 -2.17 -9.55 -17.24
CA PRO A 130 -2.05 -10.01 -18.62
C PRO A 130 -2.39 -8.95 -19.67
N SER A 131 -3.17 -7.92 -19.31
CA SER A 131 -3.41 -6.78 -20.21
C SER A 131 -2.12 -6.02 -20.51
N LEU A 132 -1.12 -6.02 -19.62
CA LEU A 132 0.20 -5.42 -19.83
C LEU A 132 1.13 -6.25 -20.72
N LEU A 133 0.88 -7.56 -20.87
CA LEU A 133 1.70 -8.43 -21.73
C LEU A 133 1.39 -8.24 -23.22
N THR A 134 0.23 -7.67 -23.51
CA THR A 134 -0.13 -7.24 -24.87
C THR A 134 0.18 -5.75 -24.97
N PRO A 135 0.81 -5.27 -26.06
CA PRO A 135 0.94 -3.83 -26.28
C PRO A 135 -0.44 -3.18 -26.22
N ILE A 136 -0.70 -2.42 -25.16
CA ILE A 136 -1.89 -1.58 -25.08
C ILE A 136 -1.58 -0.33 -25.87
N GLU A 137 -2.40 0.00 -26.86
CA GLU A 137 -2.29 1.28 -27.53
C GLU A 137 -2.65 2.38 -26.53
N THR A 138 -1.71 3.30 -26.29
CA THR A 138 -1.89 4.45 -25.40
C THR A 138 -1.89 5.75 -26.21
N PRO A 139 -2.82 5.95 -27.17
CA PRO A 139 -2.72 7.00 -28.17
C PRO A 139 -2.66 8.41 -27.59
N ALA A 140 -3.35 8.65 -26.46
CA ALA A 140 -3.28 9.93 -25.75
C ALA A 140 -1.93 10.17 -25.09
N PHE A 141 -1.37 9.13 -24.45
CA PHE A 141 -0.03 9.20 -23.83
C PHE A 141 1.06 9.30 -24.89
N ASP A 142 0.98 8.50 -25.95
CA ASP A 142 1.94 8.54 -27.07
C ASP A 142 1.94 9.91 -27.74
N LYS A 143 0.75 10.50 -27.92
CA LYS A 143 0.61 11.87 -28.41
C LYS A 143 1.24 12.87 -27.45
N PHE A 144 0.93 12.77 -26.16
CA PHE A 144 1.52 13.62 -25.12
C PHE A 144 3.06 13.55 -25.12
N MET A 145 3.63 12.35 -25.21
CA MET A 145 5.08 12.14 -25.25
C MET A 145 5.71 12.81 -26.48
N ARG A 146 5.09 12.65 -27.66
CA ARG A 146 5.55 13.29 -28.90
C ARG A 146 5.46 14.82 -28.87
N GLU A 147 4.43 15.37 -28.24
CA GLU A 147 4.19 16.82 -28.18
C GLU A 147 4.99 17.51 -27.07
N THR A 148 5.34 16.79 -26.01
CA THR A 148 6.04 17.35 -24.84
C THR A 148 7.55 17.25 -24.98
N PHE A 149 8.05 16.10 -25.46
CA PHE A 149 9.48 15.85 -25.61
C PHE A 149 9.89 16.12 -27.05
N VAL A 150 10.13 17.39 -27.34
CA VAL A 150 10.54 17.90 -28.66
C VAL A 150 11.96 18.44 -28.62
N SER A 151 12.62 18.40 -29.78
CA SER A 151 13.93 19.00 -30.00
C SER A 151 13.85 20.53 -30.06
N SER A 152 15.00 21.20 -30.15
CA SER A 152 15.06 22.66 -30.29
C SER A 152 14.39 23.20 -31.57
N SER A 153 14.17 22.37 -32.59
CA SER A 153 13.41 22.75 -33.80
C SER A 153 11.89 22.60 -33.62
N GLY A 154 11.43 22.05 -32.49
CA GLY A 154 10.02 21.74 -32.24
C GLY A 154 9.57 20.39 -32.79
N ASP A 155 10.45 19.62 -33.42
CA ASP A 155 10.16 18.27 -33.90
C ASP A 155 10.21 17.25 -32.74
N PRO A 156 9.36 16.22 -32.72
CA PRO A 156 9.39 15.17 -31.69
C PRO A 156 10.78 14.56 -31.51
N ASP A 157 11.24 14.46 -30.26
CA ASP A 157 12.51 13.84 -29.89
C ASP A 157 12.25 12.45 -29.27
N PRO A 158 12.30 11.37 -30.07
CA PRO A 158 12.04 10.02 -29.58
C PRO A 158 13.12 9.53 -28.63
N GLN A 159 14.35 10.07 -28.69
CA GLN A 159 15.43 9.68 -27.76
C GLN A 159 15.16 10.24 -26.38
N LEU A 160 14.77 11.52 -26.29
CA LEU A 160 14.36 12.14 -25.04
C LEU A 160 13.11 11.46 -24.46
N ALA A 161 12.09 11.21 -25.29
CA ALA A 161 10.89 10.50 -24.84
C ALA A 161 11.23 9.10 -24.30
N SER A 162 12.09 8.35 -24.98
CA SER A 162 12.54 7.03 -24.52
C SER A 162 13.34 7.11 -23.22
N PHE A 163 14.27 8.06 -23.11
CA PHE A 163 15.05 8.31 -21.90
C PHE A 163 14.13 8.59 -20.70
N MET A 164 13.11 9.44 -20.90
CA MET A 164 12.17 9.81 -19.85
C MET A 164 11.39 8.58 -19.33
N LEU A 165 10.93 7.70 -20.23
CA LEU A 165 10.29 6.43 -19.86
C LEU A 165 11.24 5.50 -19.10
N GLN A 166 12.49 5.37 -19.57
CA GLN A 166 13.51 4.55 -18.92
C GLN A 166 13.86 5.10 -17.53
N ALA A 167 13.93 6.41 -17.37
CA ALA A 167 14.16 7.05 -16.08
C ALA A 167 13.03 6.68 -15.10
N LEU A 168 11.76 6.79 -15.50
CA LEU A 168 10.64 6.36 -14.65
C LEU A 168 10.74 4.86 -14.29
N ALA A 169 11.03 4.00 -15.26
CA ALA A 169 11.22 2.57 -15.03
C ALA A 169 12.35 2.29 -14.01
N PHE A 170 13.43 3.06 -14.07
CA PHE A 170 14.52 2.99 -13.10
C PHE A 170 14.07 3.37 -11.69
N TYR A 171 13.27 4.45 -11.55
CA TYR A 171 12.76 4.93 -10.25
C TYR A 171 11.75 3.97 -9.59
N ILE A 172 10.97 3.24 -10.37
CA ILE A 172 10.00 2.27 -9.81
C ILE A 172 10.65 0.92 -9.43
N THR A 173 11.91 0.70 -9.78
CA THR A 173 12.61 -0.56 -9.47
C THR A 173 13.28 -0.44 -8.08
N PRO A 174 12.84 -1.21 -7.08
CA PRO A 174 13.22 -1.03 -5.67
C PRO A 174 14.70 -1.34 -5.37
N GLU A 175 15.37 -2.13 -6.21
CA GLU A 175 16.79 -2.47 -6.04
C GLU A 175 17.73 -1.33 -6.46
N ASN A 176 17.21 -0.33 -7.19
CA ASN A 176 18.02 0.79 -7.63
C ASN A 176 18.17 1.78 -6.47
N TYR A 177 19.39 1.88 -5.94
CA TYR A 177 19.78 3.08 -5.21
C TYR A 177 19.57 4.28 -6.15
N GLN A 178 18.88 5.32 -5.67
CA GLN A 178 18.55 6.51 -6.46
C GLN A 178 19.49 7.65 -6.09
N PRO A 179 20.75 7.68 -6.60
CA PRO A 179 21.68 8.76 -6.29
C PRO A 179 21.33 10.07 -7.00
N MET A 180 20.30 10.08 -7.87
CA MET A 180 20.04 11.15 -8.81
C MET A 180 18.62 11.68 -8.65
N ALA A 181 18.49 12.99 -8.60
CA ALA A 181 17.21 13.68 -8.73
C ALA A 181 16.96 14.03 -10.20
N LEU A 182 15.81 13.63 -10.74
CA LEU A 182 15.36 14.04 -12.06
C LEU A 182 14.67 15.40 -11.94
N ILE A 183 15.31 16.44 -12.47
CA ILE A 183 14.75 17.81 -12.44
C ILE A 183 14.19 18.15 -13.81
N LEU A 184 12.86 18.25 -13.90
CA LEU A 184 12.18 18.77 -15.08
C LEU A 184 12.15 20.30 -15.01
N ASN A 185 13.09 20.96 -15.68
CA ASN A 185 13.16 22.42 -15.72
C ASN A 185 12.71 22.96 -17.08
N ALA A 186 11.52 23.57 -17.11
CA ALA A 186 10.99 24.26 -18.27
C ALA A 186 10.03 25.37 -17.81
N PRO A 187 9.75 26.40 -18.64
CA PRO A 187 8.72 27.41 -18.37
C PRO A 187 7.33 26.81 -18.07
N GLY A 188 6.34 27.66 -17.75
CA GLY A 188 4.95 27.22 -17.56
C GLY A 188 4.36 26.52 -18.80
N ALA A 189 3.33 25.70 -18.61
CA ALA A 189 2.56 25.03 -19.69
C ALA A 189 3.31 24.00 -20.58
N ASN A 190 4.39 23.39 -20.08
CA ASN A 190 5.21 22.40 -20.82
C ASN A 190 4.96 20.94 -20.38
N GLY A 191 3.75 20.58 -19.96
CA GLY A 191 3.41 19.18 -19.67
C GLY A 191 4.05 18.52 -18.42
N LYS A 192 5.02 19.15 -17.74
CA LYS A 192 5.73 18.56 -16.58
C LYS A 192 4.80 17.97 -15.50
N SER A 193 3.79 18.73 -15.08
CA SER A 193 2.83 18.28 -14.07
C SER A 193 1.91 17.18 -14.58
N VAL A 194 1.64 17.15 -15.89
CA VAL A 194 0.86 16.07 -16.53
C VAL A 194 1.70 14.81 -16.64
N TYR A 195 3.01 14.92 -16.87
CA TYR A 195 3.90 13.76 -16.92
C TYR A 195 4.13 13.10 -15.55
N LEU A 196 4.10 13.89 -14.47
CA LEU A 196 4.32 13.39 -13.10
C LEU A 196 3.04 12.89 -12.40
N ASN A 197 1.86 13.20 -12.94
CA ASN A 197 0.57 12.71 -12.42
C ASN A 197 0.14 11.46 -13.19
#